data_AF-A0A1J5DPJ2-F1
#
_entry.id   AF-A0A1J5DPJ2-F1
#
_cell.length_a   1.000
_cell.length_b   1.000
_cell.length_c   1.000
_cell.angle_alpha   90.00
_cell.angle_beta   90.00
_cell.angle_gamma   90.00
#
_symmetry.space_group_name_H-M   'P 1'
#
loop_
_entity.id
_entity.type
_entity.pdbx_description
1 polymer ?
#
loop_
_entity_poly.entity_id
_entity_poly.type
_entity_poly.pdbx_seq_one_letter_code
_entity_poly.pdbx_strand_id
1 'polypeptide(L)'
;MEGIRFIDIYATKGIEYLIVIAFLAVFVLFCRYMYQPREGRAAAAIVPENMTRFRVPEGLFYHQGHGWLRPEPGSIGVVGMDDFAQKLIGKVDAVELPPVGSRLAQGEKGWGLVVDSERIPMLSPVAGEVVEVNREIQRSPELLREDPYGKGWLLKVKSPRIAANTRNLLSGKLARAWMESALDKLHPLHGESLGPVLQDGGLPVEGIARGLGGDEWVELAKTHLLTDGE
;
A
#
# COMPACT_ATOMS: atom_id res chain seq x y z
N MET A 1 -41.72 -67.66 7.86
CA MET A 1 -41.63 -66.74 6.70
C MET A 1 -42.66 -65.63 6.93
N GLU A 2 -42.23 -64.54 7.56
CA GLU A 2 -43.05 -63.32 7.67
C GLU A 2 -42.36 -62.23 6.84
N GLY A 3 -43.10 -61.69 5.87
CA GLY A 3 -42.59 -60.69 4.94
C GLY A 3 -42.38 -59.35 5.64
N ILE A 4 -41.20 -58.77 5.45
CA ILE A 4 -40.90 -57.39 5.84
C ILE A 4 -41.92 -56.48 5.14
N ARG A 5 -42.78 -55.83 5.92
CA ARG A 5 -43.78 -54.88 5.39
C ARG A 5 -43.03 -53.68 4.82
N PHE A 6 -43.14 -53.48 3.50
CA PHE A 6 -42.57 -52.36 2.74
C PHE A 6 -42.94 -50.94 3.24
N ILE A 7 -43.84 -50.82 4.23
CA ILE A 7 -44.40 -49.55 4.72
C ILE A 7 -43.41 -48.80 5.63
N ASP A 8 -42.51 -49.49 6.35
CA ASP A 8 -41.59 -48.84 7.30
C ASP A 8 -40.38 -48.14 6.65
N ILE A 9 -39.98 -48.58 5.45
CA ILE A 9 -38.81 -48.00 4.74
C ILE A 9 -39.12 -46.58 4.26
N TYR A 10 -40.34 -46.35 3.76
CA TYR A 10 -40.77 -45.03 3.29
C TYR A 10 -41.10 -44.07 4.44
N ALA A 11 -41.63 -44.58 5.55
CA ALA A 11 -41.89 -43.78 6.75
C ALA A 11 -40.59 -43.22 7.37
N THR A 12 -39.54 -44.04 7.43
CA THR A 12 -38.23 -43.63 7.98
C THR A 12 -37.53 -42.62 7.08
N LYS A 13 -37.59 -42.82 5.75
CA LYS A 13 -37.05 -41.88 4.76
C LYS A 13 -37.81 -40.54 4.78
N GLY A 14 -39.12 -40.57 5.02
CA GLY A 14 -39.92 -39.35 5.17
C GLY A 14 -39.45 -38.46 6.32
N ILE A 15 -39.07 -39.06 7.46
CA ILE A 15 -38.56 -38.31 8.62
C ILE A 15 -37.20 -37.65 8.31
N GLU A 16 -36.30 -38.35 7.62
CA GLU A 16 -35.01 -37.79 7.18
C GLU A 16 -35.20 -36.55 6.30
N TYR A 17 -36.10 -36.62 5.31
CA TYR A 17 -36.38 -35.47 4.44
C TYR A 17 -36.98 -34.30 5.20
N LEU A 18 -37.87 -34.55 6.16
CA LEU A 18 -38.45 -33.50 7.01
C LEU A 18 -37.38 -32.80 7.85
N ILE A 19 -36.41 -33.55 8.40
CA ILE A 19 -35.30 -32.98 9.16
C ILE A 19 -34.39 -32.13 8.26
N VAL A 20 -34.05 -32.61 7.06
CA VAL A 20 -33.21 -31.83 6.11
C VAL A 20 -33.92 -30.56 5.66
N ILE A 21 -35.21 -30.63 5.35
CA ILE A 21 -36.00 -29.45 4.96
C ILE A 21 -36.09 -28.45 6.12
N ALA A 22 -36.32 -28.91 7.35
CA ALA A 22 -36.34 -28.05 8.53
C ALA A 22 -34.97 -27.40 8.77
N PHE A 23 -33.89 -28.16 8.65
CA PHE A 23 -32.52 -27.65 8.75
C PHE A 23 -32.22 -26.60 7.68
N LEU A 24 -32.55 -26.87 6.41
CA LEU A 24 -32.36 -25.91 5.32
C LEU A 24 -33.21 -24.64 5.52
N ALA A 25 -34.44 -24.77 6.00
CA ALA A 25 -35.29 -23.60 6.29
C ALA A 25 -34.72 -22.73 7.40
N VAL A 26 -34.25 -23.34 8.50
CA VAL A 26 -33.56 -22.64 9.59
C VAL A 26 -32.24 -22.05 9.12
N PHE A 27 -31.48 -22.77 8.30
CA PHE A 27 -30.23 -22.30 7.72
C PHE A 27 -30.45 -21.13 6.76
N VAL A 28 -31.49 -21.15 5.93
CA VAL A 28 -31.87 -20.02 5.08
C VAL A 28 -32.31 -18.83 5.93
N LEU A 29 -33.09 -19.04 7.00
CA LEU A 29 -33.46 -17.97 7.93
C LEU A 29 -32.24 -17.39 8.67
N PHE A 30 -31.31 -18.25 9.08
CA PHE A 30 -30.04 -17.87 9.70
C PHE A 30 -29.15 -17.12 8.72
N CYS A 31 -28.99 -17.61 7.50
CA CYS A 31 -28.29 -16.93 6.42
C CYS A 31 -28.96 -15.59 6.12
N ARG A 32 -30.29 -15.51 6.09
CA ARG A 32 -31.02 -14.25 5.88
C ARG A 32 -30.90 -13.30 7.07
N TYR A 33 -30.71 -13.82 8.28
CA TYR A 33 -30.46 -13.04 9.50
C TYR A 33 -29.02 -12.51 9.56
N MET A 34 -28.04 -13.37 9.24
CA MET A 34 -26.62 -13.02 9.17
C MET A 34 -26.29 -12.12 7.97
N TYR A 35 -26.99 -12.33 6.85
CA TYR A 35 -26.90 -11.55 5.63
C TYR A 35 -28.16 -10.69 5.43
N GLN A 36 -28.65 -10.03 6.49
CA GLN A 36 -29.54 -8.91 6.26
C GLN A 36 -28.76 -7.83 5.50
N PRO A 37 -29.22 -7.41 4.31
CA PRO A 37 -28.63 -6.26 3.65
C PRO A 37 -28.91 -5.07 4.57
N ARG A 38 -27.85 -4.48 5.12
CA ARG A 38 -27.95 -3.17 5.76
C ARG A 38 -28.28 -2.16 4.67
N GLU A 39 -29.57 -2.02 4.34
CA GLU A 39 -30.08 -0.92 3.54
C GLU A 39 -29.89 0.37 4.33
N GLY A 40 -28.76 1.04 4.08
CA GLY A 40 -28.42 2.25 4.81
C GLY A 40 -26.94 2.59 4.76
N ARG A 41 -26.44 2.78 3.53
CA ARG A 41 -25.22 3.48 3.07
C ARG A 41 -24.53 2.63 2.02
N ALA A 42 -24.35 3.21 0.84
CA ALA A 42 -23.24 2.86 -0.03
C ALA A 42 -21.95 3.02 0.78
N ALA A 43 -21.57 1.96 1.49
CA ALA A 43 -20.32 1.87 2.21
C ALA A 43 -19.26 1.65 1.15
N ALA A 44 -18.80 2.75 0.54
CA ALA A 44 -17.38 2.86 0.25
C ALA A 44 -16.68 2.43 1.54
N ALA A 45 -16.06 1.25 1.50
CA ALA A 45 -15.43 0.64 2.65
C ALA A 45 -14.58 1.72 3.36
N ILE A 46 -15.02 2.13 4.54
CA ILE A 46 -14.14 2.81 5.46
C ILE A 46 -13.28 1.68 5.99
N VAL A 47 -12.23 1.35 5.23
CA VAL A 47 -11.12 0.57 5.72
C VAL A 47 -10.55 1.42 6.85
N PRO A 48 -10.65 0.97 8.11
CA PRO A 48 -10.11 1.75 9.20
C PRO A 48 -8.60 1.88 9.00
N GLU A 49 -8.02 3.02 9.38
CA GLU A 49 -6.63 3.44 9.10
C GLU A 49 -5.57 2.36 9.47
N ASN A 50 -5.97 1.43 10.34
CA ASN A 50 -5.21 0.31 10.88
C ASN A 50 -5.38 -1.03 10.12
N MET A 51 -6.13 -1.10 9.02
CA MET A 51 -6.40 -2.35 8.29
C MET A 51 -5.80 -2.37 6.87
N THR A 52 -5.32 -1.23 6.36
CA THR A 52 -4.35 -1.20 5.26
C THR A 52 -2.95 -1.48 5.80
N ARG A 53 -2.23 -2.44 5.19
CA ARG A 53 -0.84 -2.83 5.56
C ARG A 53 0.16 -1.65 5.52
N PHE A 54 -0.20 -0.56 4.84
CA PHE A 54 0.58 0.66 4.70
C PHE A 54 -0.25 1.87 5.14
N ARG A 55 0.42 2.84 5.77
CA ARG A 55 -0.20 4.11 6.13
C ARG A 55 -0.42 4.94 4.86
N VAL A 56 -1.64 5.47 4.66
CA VAL A 56 -1.95 6.42 3.58
C VAL A 56 -2.76 7.58 4.15
N PRO A 57 -2.11 8.57 4.79
CA PRO A 57 -2.80 9.72 5.36
C PRO A 57 -3.62 10.49 4.33
N GLU A 58 -4.74 11.06 4.79
CA GLU A 58 -5.55 11.99 4.00
C GLU A 58 -4.85 13.36 3.86
N GLY A 59 -5.28 14.14 2.86
CA GLY A 59 -4.72 15.47 2.61
C GLY A 59 -3.35 15.49 1.91
N LEU A 60 -2.82 14.33 1.57
CA LEU A 60 -1.60 14.17 0.76
C LEU A 60 -1.92 13.79 -0.69
N PHE A 61 -1.00 14.15 -1.58
CA PHE A 61 -1.00 13.73 -2.98
C PHE A 61 0.17 12.78 -3.21
N TYR A 62 -0.05 11.72 -3.97
CA TYR A 62 0.93 10.65 -4.18
C TYR A 62 1.26 10.51 -5.66
N HIS A 63 2.55 10.36 -5.97
CA HIS A 63 3.05 9.99 -7.27
C HIS A 63 3.17 8.47 -7.36
N GLN A 64 3.03 7.91 -8.57
CA GLN A 64 3.11 6.45 -8.77
C GLN A 64 4.49 5.86 -8.41
N GLY A 65 5.54 6.69 -8.43
CA GLY A 65 6.87 6.36 -7.92
C GLY A 65 7.03 6.55 -6.40
N HIS A 66 5.94 6.43 -5.63
CA HIS A 66 5.92 6.41 -4.16
C HIS A 66 6.47 7.65 -3.42
N GLY A 67 6.56 8.79 -4.13
CA GLY A 67 6.77 10.10 -3.52
C GLY A 67 5.45 10.77 -3.16
N TRP A 68 5.35 11.39 -1.98
CA TRP A 68 4.19 12.18 -1.58
C TRP A 68 4.47 13.69 -1.62
N LEU A 69 3.40 14.47 -1.78
CA LEU A 69 3.38 15.92 -1.83
C LEU A 69 2.30 16.46 -0.87
N ARG A 70 2.71 17.34 0.05
CA ARG A 70 1.81 18.15 0.87
C ARG A 70 1.90 19.61 0.45
N PRO A 71 0.88 20.17 -0.22
CA PRO A 71 0.84 21.59 -0.54
C PRO A 71 0.78 22.46 0.73
N GLU A 72 1.55 23.54 0.75
CA GLU A 72 1.57 24.57 1.78
C GLU A 72 1.27 25.95 1.14
N PRO A 73 0.91 26.97 1.95
CA PRO A 73 0.75 28.33 1.45
C PRO A 73 2.01 28.86 0.75
N GLY A 74 1.82 29.80 -0.20
CA GLY A 74 2.95 30.43 -0.91
C GLY A 74 3.54 29.60 -2.06
N SER A 75 2.74 28.69 -2.65
CA SER A 75 3.16 27.84 -3.77
C SER A 75 4.32 26.90 -3.42
N ILE A 76 4.39 26.49 -2.15
CA ILE A 76 5.37 25.55 -1.64
C ILE A 76 4.72 24.17 -1.51
N GLY A 77 5.44 23.13 -1.87
CA GLY A 77 5.06 21.75 -1.64
C GLY A 77 6.14 21.05 -0.83
N VAL A 78 5.75 20.45 0.30
CA VAL A 78 6.62 19.55 1.06
C VAL A 78 6.57 18.18 0.40
N VAL A 79 7.74 17.59 0.17
CA VAL A 79 7.90 16.31 -0.51
C VAL A 79 8.56 15.31 0.42
N GLY A 80 8.12 14.05 0.35
CA GLY A 80 8.75 12.93 1.04
C GLY A 80 8.51 11.59 0.34
N MET A 81 8.92 10.51 0.99
CA MET A 81 8.71 9.12 0.55
C MET A 81 7.60 8.48 1.40
N ASP A 82 6.76 7.65 0.79
CA ASP A 82 5.65 7.00 1.49
C ASP A 82 6.08 5.75 2.31
N ASP A 83 5.15 5.27 3.15
CA ASP A 83 5.36 4.09 4.01
C ASP A 83 5.54 2.79 3.22
N PHE A 84 5.14 2.74 1.95
CA PHE A 84 5.35 1.56 1.10
C PHE A 84 6.77 1.50 0.61
N ALA A 85 7.30 2.59 0.04
CA ALA A 85 8.65 2.63 -0.48
C ALA A 85 9.70 2.33 0.59
N GLN A 86 9.54 2.84 1.82
CA GLN A 86 10.46 2.53 2.92
C GLN A 86 10.45 1.03 3.28
N LYS A 87 9.28 0.38 3.31
CA LYS A 87 9.19 -1.07 3.56
C LYS A 87 9.69 -1.90 2.38
N LEU A 88 9.50 -1.40 1.16
CA LEU A 88 9.99 -2.04 -0.05
C LEU A 88 11.52 -2.14 -0.05
N ILE A 89 12.20 -1.00 0.15
CA ILE A 89 13.67 -0.93 0.11
C ILE A 89 14.32 -1.41 1.41
N GLY A 90 13.66 -1.22 2.55
CA GLY A 90 14.19 -1.54 3.87
C GLY A 90 15.01 -0.41 4.49
N LYS A 91 16.09 -0.77 5.19
CA LYS A 91 16.88 0.19 5.98
C LYS A 91 17.71 1.10 5.07
N VAL A 92 17.36 2.39 5.04
CA VAL A 92 18.15 3.43 4.38
C VAL A 92 19.36 3.80 5.22
N ASP A 93 20.55 3.76 4.62
CA ASP A 93 21.82 4.14 5.24
C ASP A 93 22.17 5.61 5.01
N ALA A 94 21.81 6.17 3.84
CA ALA A 94 21.99 7.58 3.53
C ALA A 94 20.96 8.10 2.52
N VAL A 95 20.76 9.42 2.50
CA VAL A 95 19.84 10.12 1.59
C VAL A 95 20.61 11.18 0.81
N GLU A 96 20.56 11.09 -0.52
CA GLU A 96 21.21 12.01 -1.44
C GLU A 96 20.20 13.01 -2.01
N LEU A 97 20.12 14.18 -1.38
CA LEU A 97 19.20 15.25 -1.78
C LEU A 97 19.87 16.24 -2.74
N PRO A 98 19.13 16.77 -3.74
CA PRO A 98 19.63 17.84 -4.60
C PRO A 98 19.83 19.15 -3.79
N PRO A 99 20.78 20.01 -4.17
CA PRO A 99 20.99 21.27 -3.49
C PRO A 99 19.82 22.24 -3.68
N VAL A 100 19.64 23.16 -2.74
CA VAL A 100 18.69 24.28 -2.86
C VAL A 100 19.00 25.08 -4.14
N GLY A 101 17.95 25.46 -4.88
CA GLY A 101 18.04 26.08 -6.20
C GLY A 101 17.96 25.10 -7.37
N SER A 102 18.05 23.78 -7.11
CA SER A 102 17.90 22.76 -8.15
C SER A 102 16.50 22.76 -8.73
N ARG A 103 16.38 22.54 -10.03
CA ARG A 103 15.09 22.33 -10.70
C ARG A 103 14.76 20.85 -10.75
N LEU A 104 13.53 20.53 -10.38
CA LEU A 104 12.94 19.20 -10.48
C LEU A 104 11.84 19.22 -11.53
N ALA A 105 11.74 18.13 -12.29
CA ALA A 105 10.59 17.84 -13.14
C ALA A 105 9.74 16.74 -12.52
N GLN A 106 8.41 16.84 -12.67
CA GLN A 106 7.49 15.83 -12.17
C GLN A 106 7.70 14.53 -12.96
N GLY A 107 7.87 13.41 -12.24
CA GLY A 107 8.12 12.10 -12.86
C GLY A 107 9.56 11.83 -13.26
N GLU A 108 10.50 12.77 -13.04
CA GLU A 108 11.93 12.55 -13.24
C GLU A 108 12.65 12.26 -11.91
N LYS A 109 13.84 11.65 -12.00
CA LYS A 109 14.69 11.33 -10.84
C LYS A 109 15.03 12.62 -10.08
N GLY A 110 14.59 12.71 -8.82
CA GLY A 110 14.76 13.90 -7.98
C GLY A 110 15.84 13.75 -6.92
N TRP A 111 15.97 12.57 -6.32
CA TRP A 111 16.94 12.26 -5.27
C TRP A 111 17.30 10.77 -5.28
N GLY A 112 18.31 10.40 -4.49
CA GLY A 112 18.74 9.02 -4.31
C GLY A 112 18.66 8.58 -2.85
N LEU A 113 18.46 7.29 -2.64
CA LEU A 113 18.57 6.60 -1.36
C LEU A 113 19.73 5.62 -1.46
N VAL A 114 20.53 5.52 -0.40
CA VAL A 114 21.62 4.53 -0.31
C VAL A 114 21.18 3.46 0.68
N VAL A 115 21.18 2.21 0.24
CA VAL A 115 20.77 1.02 1.01
C VAL A 115 21.78 -0.07 0.72
N ASP A 116 22.52 -0.52 1.73
CA ASP A 116 23.53 -1.59 1.60
C ASP A 116 24.54 -1.32 0.47
N SER A 117 25.01 -0.07 0.36
CA SER A 117 25.90 0.43 -0.70
C SER A 117 25.29 0.56 -2.11
N GLU A 118 24.02 0.17 -2.29
CA GLU A 118 23.29 0.34 -3.54
C GLU A 118 22.53 1.67 -3.57
N ARG A 119 22.54 2.32 -4.73
CA ARG A 119 21.83 3.60 -4.93
C ARG A 119 20.48 3.36 -5.61
N ILE A 120 19.41 3.72 -4.92
CA ILE A 120 18.03 3.62 -5.39
C ILE A 120 17.51 5.03 -5.69
N PRO A 121 17.28 5.40 -6.96
CA PRO A 121 16.68 6.68 -7.31
C PRO A 121 15.19 6.75 -6.95
N MET A 122 14.70 7.96 -6.74
CA MET A 122 13.28 8.26 -6.50
C MET A 122 12.80 9.39 -7.40
N LEU A 123 11.54 9.31 -7.83
CA LEU A 123 10.95 10.32 -8.71
C LEU A 123 10.37 11.49 -7.94
N SER A 124 10.50 12.70 -8.50
CA SER A 124 9.84 13.88 -7.93
C SER A 124 8.33 13.85 -8.22
N PRO A 125 7.47 14.03 -7.20
CA PRO A 125 6.02 14.12 -7.40
C PRO A 125 5.60 15.47 -8.00
N VAL A 126 6.50 16.46 -8.07
CA VAL A 126 6.16 17.83 -8.46
C VAL A 126 7.30 18.48 -9.23
N ALA A 127 6.95 19.28 -10.25
CA ALA A 127 7.91 20.12 -10.95
C ALA A 127 8.08 21.47 -10.23
N GLY A 128 9.32 21.95 -10.09
CA GLY A 128 9.60 23.25 -9.47
C GLY A 128 11.05 23.40 -9.04
N GLU A 129 11.31 24.37 -8.16
CA GLU A 129 12.65 24.67 -7.64
C GLU A 129 12.75 24.25 -6.16
N VAL A 130 13.82 23.55 -5.79
CA VAL A 130 14.08 23.16 -4.40
C VAL A 130 14.39 24.42 -3.59
N VAL A 131 13.59 24.70 -2.57
CA VAL A 131 13.79 25.87 -1.68
C VAL A 131 14.33 25.49 -0.31
N GLU A 132 14.16 24.24 0.11
CA GLU A 132 14.61 23.74 1.39
C GLU A 132 14.87 22.24 1.31
N VAL A 133 15.85 21.76 2.07
CA VAL A 133 16.15 20.32 2.22
C VAL A 133 16.17 19.98 3.71
N ASN A 134 15.66 18.81 4.06
CA ASN A 134 15.67 18.34 5.43
C ASN A 134 17.08 17.87 5.82
N ARG A 135 17.82 18.68 6.56
CA ARG A 135 19.16 18.30 7.04
C ARG A 135 19.13 17.26 8.16
N GLU A 136 17.99 17.09 8.83
CA GLU A 136 17.82 16.06 9.86
C GLU A 136 17.90 14.68 9.24
N ILE A 137 17.29 14.48 8.05
CA ILE A 137 17.31 13.19 7.34
C ILE A 137 18.71 12.75 6.90
N GLN A 138 19.60 13.70 6.65
CA GLN A 138 20.98 13.40 6.27
C GLN A 138 21.80 12.88 7.46
N ARG A 139 21.38 13.20 8.69
CA ARG A 139 22.02 12.75 9.94
C ARG A 139 21.32 11.53 10.54
N SER A 140 20.01 11.46 10.32
CA SER A 140 19.11 10.44 10.87
C SER A 140 18.17 9.90 9.78
N PRO A 141 18.67 9.05 8.86
CA PRO A 141 17.84 8.43 7.82
C PRO A 141 16.69 7.56 8.38
N GLU A 142 16.80 7.09 9.62
CA GLU A 142 15.77 6.32 10.34
C GLU A 142 14.41 7.03 10.42
N LEU A 143 14.40 8.36 10.34
CA LEU A 143 13.17 9.16 10.33
C LEU A 143 12.27 8.87 9.11
N LEU A 144 12.83 8.37 8.01
CA LEU A 144 12.05 7.91 6.84
C LEU A 144 11.12 6.75 7.18
N ARG A 145 11.48 5.96 8.19
CA ARG A 145 10.71 4.81 8.64
C ARG A 145 9.79 5.17 9.81
N GLU A 146 10.34 5.86 10.80
CA GLU A 146 9.60 6.20 12.03
C GLU A 146 8.42 7.13 11.73
N ASP A 147 8.68 8.19 10.97
CA ASP A 147 7.70 9.25 10.70
C ASP A 147 7.77 9.76 9.24
N PRO A 148 7.45 8.92 8.24
CA PRO A 148 7.57 9.24 6.82
C PRO A 148 6.77 10.48 6.37
N TYR A 149 5.71 10.84 7.09
CA TYR A 149 4.79 11.93 6.74
C TYR A 149 4.93 13.18 7.61
N GLY A 150 5.67 13.09 8.72
CA GLY A 150 6.01 14.19 9.61
C GLY A 150 7.48 14.59 9.45
N LYS A 151 8.34 14.13 10.36
CA LYS A 151 9.78 14.45 10.40
C LYS A 151 10.58 13.87 9.22
N GLY A 152 10.07 12.83 8.58
CA GLY A 152 10.67 12.15 7.43
C GLY A 152 10.51 12.88 6.08
N TRP A 153 10.06 14.14 6.06
CA TRP A 153 10.04 14.93 4.83
C TRP A 153 11.47 15.10 4.27
N LEU A 154 11.60 15.19 2.94
CA LEU A 154 12.89 15.21 2.26
C LEU A 154 13.29 16.62 1.85
N LEU A 155 12.40 17.31 1.12
CA LEU A 155 12.67 18.62 0.56
C LEU A 155 11.38 19.42 0.39
N LYS A 156 11.51 20.74 0.24
CA LYS A 156 10.42 21.63 -0.15
C LYS A 156 10.68 22.17 -1.55
N VAL A 157 9.63 22.16 -2.37
CA VAL A 157 9.67 22.63 -3.75
C VAL A 157 8.75 23.82 -3.90
N LYS A 158 9.26 24.93 -4.44
CA LYS A 158 8.44 26.04 -4.91
C LYS A 158 7.98 25.75 -6.33
N SER A 159 6.66 25.68 -6.51
CA SER A 159 6.05 25.43 -7.81
C SER A 159 4.92 26.42 -8.07
N PRO A 160 5.07 27.37 -9.01
CA PRO A 160 4.02 28.35 -9.32
C PRO A 160 2.75 27.68 -9.86
N ARG A 161 2.84 26.42 -10.31
CA ARG A 161 1.74 25.62 -10.86
C ARG A 161 1.39 24.41 -9.99
N ILE A 162 1.59 24.50 -8.67
CA ILE A 162 1.34 23.38 -7.76
C ILE A 162 -0.07 22.77 -7.93
N ALA A 163 -1.10 23.62 -8.08
CA ALA A 163 -2.49 23.18 -8.27
C ALA A 163 -2.73 22.46 -9.61
N ALA A 164 -1.91 22.72 -10.63
CA ALA A 164 -1.96 21.97 -11.88
C ALA A 164 -1.22 20.64 -11.74
N ASN A 165 -0.03 20.64 -11.11
CA ASN A 165 0.79 19.46 -10.90
C ASN A 165 0.09 18.39 -10.05
N THR A 166 -0.73 18.81 -9.07
CA THR A 166 -1.51 17.89 -8.22
C THR A 166 -2.60 17.14 -8.97
N ARG A 167 -3.02 17.58 -10.16
CA ARG A 167 -4.06 16.88 -10.94
C ARG A 167 -3.61 15.53 -11.47
N ASN A 168 -2.32 15.35 -11.66
CA ASN A 168 -1.70 14.10 -12.11
C ASN A 168 -1.32 13.18 -10.93
N LEU A 169 -1.63 13.58 -9.69
CA LEU A 169 -1.31 12.84 -8.48
C LEU A 169 -2.56 12.18 -7.89
N LEU A 170 -2.34 11.12 -7.15
CA LEU A 170 -3.39 10.32 -6.51
C LEU A 170 -3.67 10.89 -5.12
N SER A 171 -4.93 10.91 -4.68
CA SER A 171 -5.30 11.35 -3.33
C SER A 171 -6.55 10.64 -2.81
N GLY A 172 -6.77 10.71 -1.49
CA GLY A 172 -7.96 10.16 -0.83
C GLY A 172 -8.17 8.67 -1.15
N LYS A 173 -9.39 8.32 -1.57
CA LYS A 173 -9.76 6.93 -1.90
C LYS A 173 -8.96 6.35 -3.05
N LEU A 174 -8.59 7.17 -4.04
CA LEU A 174 -7.83 6.71 -5.20
C LEU A 174 -6.40 6.32 -4.80
N ALA A 175 -5.77 7.11 -3.92
CA ALA A 175 -4.44 6.77 -3.39
C ALA A 175 -4.46 5.45 -2.61
N ARG A 176 -5.50 5.19 -1.81
CA ARG A 176 -5.64 3.90 -1.09
C ARG A 176 -5.79 2.72 -2.04
N ALA A 177 -6.70 2.82 -3.00
CA ALA A 177 -6.91 1.75 -3.99
C ALA A 177 -5.64 1.49 -4.83
N TRP A 178 -4.90 2.55 -5.18
CA TRP A 178 -3.61 2.41 -5.83
C TRP A 178 -2.58 1.69 -4.94
N MET A 179 -2.52 2.03 -3.64
CA MET A 179 -1.60 1.38 -2.70
C MET A 179 -1.90 -0.12 -2.54
N GLU A 180 -3.18 -0.50 -2.49
CA GLU A 180 -3.62 -1.89 -2.50
C GLU A 180 -3.19 -2.59 -3.80
N SER A 181 -3.39 -1.95 -4.95
CA SER A 181 -2.93 -2.50 -6.23
C SER A 181 -1.41 -2.61 -6.34
N ALA A 182 -0.65 -1.68 -5.75
CA ALA A 182 0.80 -1.75 -5.69
C ALA A 182 1.26 -2.96 -4.86
N LEU A 183 0.55 -3.27 -3.80
CA LEU A 183 0.77 -4.46 -2.98
C LEU A 183 0.47 -5.76 -3.74
N ASP A 184 -0.66 -5.80 -4.45
CA ASP A 184 -1.05 -6.97 -5.24
C ASP A 184 -0.03 -7.30 -6.34
N LYS A 185 0.67 -6.28 -6.86
CA LYS A 185 1.76 -6.47 -7.84
C LYS A 185 3.02 -7.09 -7.25
N LEU A 186 3.22 -7.00 -5.93
CA LEU A 186 4.33 -7.68 -5.24
C LEU A 186 4.04 -9.17 -5.00
N HIS A 187 2.77 -9.55 -4.85
CA HIS A 187 2.32 -10.90 -4.53
C HIS A 187 2.62 -12.02 -5.56
N PRO A 188 2.84 -11.81 -6.88
CA PRO A 188 3.03 -12.92 -7.82
C PRO A 188 4.44 -13.53 -7.88
N LEU A 189 5.43 -13.00 -7.16
CA LEU A 189 6.80 -13.51 -7.21
C LEU A 189 6.99 -14.61 -6.16
N HIS A 190 6.65 -15.85 -6.55
CA HIS A 190 6.96 -17.05 -5.78
C HIS A 190 8.46 -17.36 -5.84
N GLY A 191 9.12 -17.36 -4.67
CA GLY A 191 10.46 -17.95 -4.49
C GLY A 191 11.05 -17.60 -3.12
N GLU A 192 11.18 -18.62 -2.26
CA GLU A 192 12.00 -18.70 -1.04
C GLU A 192 11.98 -17.55 0.01
N SER A 193 11.40 -17.86 1.17
CA SER A 193 11.59 -17.21 2.49
C SER A 193 11.51 -15.67 2.53
N LEU A 194 10.29 -15.18 2.78
CA LEU A 194 9.92 -13.77 2.95
C LEU A 194 10.47 -13.10 4.24
N GLY A 195 11.64 -13.47 4.76
CA GLY A 195 12.22 -12.85 5.96
C GLY A 195 11.25 -12.84 7.17
N PRO A 196 11.31 -11.85 8.09
CA PRO A 196 10.37 -11.72 9.19
C PRO A 196 8.99 -11.28 8.67
N VAL A 197 8.08 -12.25 8.59
CA VAL A 197 6.67 -12.05 8.23
C VAL A 197 5.80 -11.85 9.47
N LEU A 198 4.65 -11.18 9.31
CA LEU A 198 3.60 -11.19 10.33
C LEU A 198 3.02 -12.60 10.49
N GLN A 199 2.40 -12.92 11.64
CA GLN A 199 1.83 -14.25 11.93
C GLN A 199 0.75 -14.71 10.93
N ASP A 200 0.25 -13.81 10.09
CA ASP A 200 -0.69 -14.09 8.99
C ASP A 200 -0.01 -14.68 7.75
N GLY A 201 1.32 -14.83 7.73
CA GLY A 201 2.07 -15.32 6.58
C GLY A 201 2.21 -14.31 5.44
N GLY A 202 1.99 -13.02 5.72
CA GLY A 202 2.09 -11.95 4.72
C GLY A 202 3.52 -11.51 4.39
N LEU A 203 3.64 -10.49 3.55
CA LEU A 203 4.92 -9.92 3.12
C LEU A 203 5.83 -9.47 4.29
N PRO A 204 7.16 -9.44 4.09
CA PRO A 204 8.11 -8.99 5.10
C PRO A 204 7.73 -7.61 5.64
N VAL A 205 7.97 -7.36 6.92
CA VAL A 205 7.68 -6.04 7.54
C VAL A 205 8.57 -4.95 6.94
N GLU A 206 9.79 -5.31 6.52
CA GLU A 206 10.79 -4.43 5.91
C GLU A 206 11.62 -5.21 4.87
N GLY A 207 12.22 -4.50 3.91
CA GLY A 207 13.10 -5.08 2.90
C GLY A 207 12.37 -6.04 1.95
N ILE A 208 11.12 -5.71 1.58
CA ILE A 208 10.27 -6.59 0.75
C ILE A 208 10.99 -6.94 -0.56
N ALA A 209 11.65 -5.98 -1.19
CA ALA A 209 12.38 -6.22 -2.44
C ALA A 209 13.48 -7.28 -2.28
N ARG A 210 14.16 -7.32 -1.12
CA ARG A 210 15.20 -8.31 -0.82
C ARG A 210 14.61 -9.68 -0.53
N GLY A 211 13.53 -9.71 0.25
CA GLY A 211 12.82 -10.95 0.54
C GLY A 211 12.21 -11.61 -0.70
N LEU A 212 11.84 -10.84 -1.72
CA LEU A 212 11.26 -11.35 -2.98
C LEU A 212 12.28 -11.53 -4.10
N GLY A 213 13.24 -10.62 -4.22
CA GLY A 213 14.15 -10.52 -5.37
C GLY A 213 15.52 -11.16 -5.14
N GLY A 214 15.88 -11.55 -3.92
CA GLY A 214 17.20 -12.10 -3.60
C GLY A 214 18.32 -11.15 -4.06
N ASP A 215 19.14 -11.60 -5.01
CA ASP A 215 20.24 -10.83 -5.59
C ASP A 215 19.76 -9.73 -6.56
N GLU A 216 18.57 -9.87 -7.16
CA GLU A 216 17.98 -8.90 -8.11
C GLU A 216 17.09 -7.86 -7.42
N TRP A 217 17.17 -7.74 -6.09
CA TRP A 217 16.29 -6.88 -5.30
C TRP A 217 16.34 -5.39 -5.71
N VAL A 218 17.49 -4.93 -6.21
CA VAL A 218 17.67 -3.54 -6.67
C VAL A 218 16.79 -3.26 -7.88
N GLU A 219 16.72 -4.17 -8.84
CA GLU A 219 15.90 -4.01 -10.04
C GLU A 219 14.42 -4.11 -9.70
N LEU A 220 14.04 -5.02 -8.80
CA LEU A 220 12.68 -5.09 -8.26
C LEU A 220 12.28 -3.77 -7.60
N ALA A 221 13.16 -3.19 -6.77
CA ALA A 221 12.91 -1.89 -6.16
C ALA A 221 12.74 -0.80 -7.22
N LYS A 222 13.63 -0.73 -8.22
CA LYS A 222 13.56 0.27 -9.28
C LYS A 222 12.27 0.18 -10.10
N THR A 223 11.83 -1.02 -10.47
CA THR A 223 10.59 -1.23 -11.22
C THR A 223 9.37 -0.77 -10.44
N HIS A 224 9.28 -1.10 -9.15
CA HIS A 224 8.15 -0.66 -8.32
C HIS A 224 8.20 0.84 -7.98
N LEU A 225 9.38 1.46 -8.01
CA LEU A 225 9.57 2.90 -7.85
C LEU A 225 9.52 3.68 -9.19
N LEU A 226 9.32 2.98 -10.31
CA LEU A 226 9.29 3.53 -11.68
C LEU A 226 10.59 4.25 -12.09
N THR A 227 11.73 3.67 -11.72
CA THR A 227 13.06 4.27 -11.96
C THR A 227 13.97 3.39 -12.82
N ASP A 228 13.39 2.39 -13.45
CA ASP A 228 14.00 1.35 -14.30
C ASP A 228 14.39 1.81 -15.72
N GLY A 229 14.37 3.12 -16.00
CA GLY A 229 14.85 3.71 -17.26
C GLY A 229 15.94 4.76 -17.04
N GLU A 230 16.97 4.78 -17.89
CA GLU A 230 17.94 5.89 -18.01
C GLU A 230 17.26 7.18 -18.49
#